data_AF-A0A3M1HH17-F1
#
_entry.id   AF-A0A3M1HH17-F1
#
_cell.length_a   1.000
_cell.length_b   1.000
_cell.length_c   1.000
_cell.angle_alpha   90.00
_cell.angle_beta   90.00
_cell.angle_gamma   90.00
#
_symmetry.space_group_name_H-M   'P 1'
#
loop_
_entity.id
_entity.type
_entity.pdbx_description
1 polymer ?
#
loop_
_entity_poly.entity_id
_entity_poly.type
_entity_poly.pdbx_seq_one_letter_code
_entity_poly.pdbx_strand_id
1 'polypeptide(L)' 'MAQRKTRGFCLWFTGLSGAGKSTVSGAVHKALVARGITNVEILDGDEVREFLTKGLGFTKEDRDTNVLRIAW' A
#
# COMPACT_ATOMS: atom_id res chain seq x y z
N MET A 1 30.43 6.82 12.89
CA MET A 1 30.06 5.87 11.82
C MET A 1 28.88 6.44 11.06
N ALA A 2 28.99 6.63 9.74
CA ALA A 2 27.91 7.20 8.94
C ALA A 2 26.73 6.21 8.89
N GLN A 3 25.56 6.61 9.39
CA GLN A 3 24.34 5.83 9.29
C GLN A 3 24.00 5.69 7.81
N ARG A 4 24.05 4.45 7.30
CA ARG A 4 23.67 4.16 5.91
C ARG A 4 22.19 4.52 5.77
N LYS A 5 21.86 5.65 5.12
CA LYS A 5 20.48 6.01 4.76
C LYS A 5 19.94 4.87 3.89
N THR A 6 19.18 3.96 4.48
CA THR A 6 18.39 2.99 3.73
C THR A 6 17.32 3.77 2.99
N ARG A 7 17.36 3.76 1.65
CA ARG A 7 16.25 4.31 0.87
C ARG A 7 15.03 3.41 1.12
N GLY A 8 13.90 4.03 1.46
CA GLY A 8 12.62 3.32 1.50
C GLY A 8 12.26 2.79 0.11
N PHE A 9 11.34 1.82 0.07
CA PHE A 9 10.77 1.29 -1.16
C PHE A 9 9.28 1.03 -0.98
N CYS A 10 8.56 0.94 -2.09
CA CYS A 10 7.14 0.58 -2.12
C CYS A 10 6.99 -0.83 -2.69
N LEU A 11 6.13 -1.64 -2.07
CA LEU A 11 5.65 -2.89 -2.65
C LEU A 11 4.20 -2.69 -3.08
N TRP A 12 3.96 -2.70 -4.39
CA TRP A 12 2.63 -2.48 -4.95
C TRP A 12 1.94 -3.81 -5.25
N PHE A 13 0.97 -4.20 -4.42
CA PHE A 13 0.16 -5.39 -4.64
C PHE A 13 -1.05 -5.05 -5.51
N THR A 14 -1.12 -5.65 -6.70
CA THR A 14 -2.24 -5.48 -7.65
C THR A 14 -2.85 -6.82 -8.03
N GLY A 15 -4.12 -6.80 -8.45
CA GLY A 15 -4.90 -8.00 -8.75
C GLY A 15 -6.39 -7.81 -8.49
N LEU A 16 -7.21 -8.72 -9.02
CA LEU A 16 -8.67 -8.70 -8.90
C LEU A 16 -9.15 -8.65 -7.45
N SER A 17 -10.38 -8.18 -7.22
CA SER A 17 -11.02 -8.29 -5.91
C SER A 17 -11.05 -9.76 -5.47
N GLY A 18 -10.74 -10.03 -4.20
CA GLY A 18 -10.62 -11.39 -3.67
C GLY A 18 -9.32 -12.15 -4.02
N ALA A 19 -8.39 -11.58 -4.79
CA ALA A 19 -7.13 -12.26 -5.16
C ALA A 19 -6.10 -12.43 -4.01
N GLY A 20 -6.46 -12.11 -2.75
CA GLY A 20 -5.58 -12.30 -1.59
C GLY A 20 -4.53 -11.21 -1.35
N LYS A 21 -4.65 -10.04 -1.97
CA LYS A 21 -3.68 -8.93 -1.84
C LYS A 21 -3.42 -8.52 -0.38
N SER A 22 -4.48 -8.26 0.39
CA SER A 22 -4.38 -7.86 1.80
C SER A 22 -3.84 -9.00 2.68
N THR A 23 -4.09 -10.26 2.31
CA THR A 23 -3.49 -11.42 2.98
C THR A 23 -1.97 -11.46 2.79
N VAL A 24 -1.51 -11.27 1.55
CA VAL A 24 -0.07 -11.27 1.22
C VAL A 24 0.63 -10.05 1.83
N SER A 25 0.05 -8.85 1.75
CA SER A 25 0.65 -7.64 2.33
C SER A 25 0.83 -7.77 3.85
N GLY A 26 -0.16 -8.33 4.55
CA GLY A 26 -0.07 -8.61 5.99
C GLY A 26 1.01 -9.64 6.34
N ALA A 27 1.19 -10.68 5.51
CA ALA A 27 2.27 -11.66 5.69
C ALA A 27 3.66 -11.03 5.46
N VAL A 28 3.80 -10.19 4.44
CA VAL A 28 5.04 -9.44 4.15
C VAL A 28 5.38 -8.49 5.29
N HIS A 29 4.39 -7.74 5.80
CA HIS A 29 4.59 -6.85 6.95
C HIS A 29 5.11 -7.61 8.17
N LYS A 30 4.48 -8.74 8.54
CA LYS A 30 4.96 -9.60 9.64
C LYS A 30 6.40 -10.08 9.42
N ALA A 31 6.73 -10.49 8.19
CA ALA A 31 8.08 -10.95 7.84
C ALA A 31 9.13 -9.83 7.92
N LEU A 32 8.79 -8.59 7.55
CA LEU A 32 9.68 -7.43 7.64
C LEU A 32 9.91 -7.02 9.10
N VAL A 33 8.85 -6.95 9.91
CA VAL A 33 8.94 -6.66 11.35
C VAL A 33 9.80 -7.70 12.06
N ALA A 34 9.62 -8.99 11.76
CA ALA A 34 10.44 -10.07 12.31
C ALA A 34 11.95 -9.96 11.95
N ARG A 35 12.28 -9.23 10.88
CA ARG A 35 13.67 -8.93 10.47
C ARG A 35 14.20 -7.62 11.07
N GLY A 36 13.47 -6.99 11.99
CA GLY A 36 13.84 -5.72 12.62
C GLY A 36 13.52 -4.48 11.77
N ILE A 37 12.77 -4.64 10.67
CA ILE A 37 12.31 -3.51 9.85
C ILE A 37 10.91 -3.13 10.35
N THR A 38 10.87 -2.16 11.25
CA THR A 38 9.63 -1.77 11.95
C THR A 38 8.94 -0.54 11.36
N ASN A 39 9.64 0.24 10.54
CA ASN A 39 9.06 1.38 9.83
C ASN A 39 8.43 0.91 8.50
N VAL A 40 7.32 0.16 8.60
CA VAL A 40 6.59 -0.41 7.47
C VAL A 40 5.12 -0.02 7.63
N GLU A 41 4.57 0.63 6.60
CA GLU A 41 3.16 1.02 6.56
C GLU A 41 2.43 0.17 5.52
N ILE A 42 1.18 -0.22 5.82
CA ILE A 42 0.29 -0.87 4.85
C ILE A 42 -0.77 0.15 4.45
N LEU A 43 -0.81 0.49 3.16
CA LEU A 43 -1.90 1.26 2.58
C LEU A 43 -2.90 0.29 1.94
N ASP A 44 -3.93 -0.11 2.67
CA ASP A 44 -4.98 -0.98 2.14
C ASP A 44 -5.90 -0.21 1.16
N GLY A 45 -6.28 -0.85 0.06
CA GLY A 45 -7.05 -0.20 -1.00
C GLY A 45 -8.45 0.24 -0.56
N ASP A 46 -9.06 -0.43 0.41
CA ASP A 46 -10.38 -0.07 0.95
C ASP A 46 -10.26 1.12 1.92
N GLU A 47 -9.25 1.11 2.80
CA GLU A 47 -8.97 2.24 3.71
C GLU A 47 -8.58 3.50 2.95
N VAL A 48 -7.75 3.38 1.91
CA VAL A 48 -7.41 4.49 1.02
C VAL A 48 -8.68 5.08 0.40
N ARG A 49 -9.61 4.23 -0.04
CA ARG A 49 -10.87 4.69 -0.65
C ARG A 49 -11.75 5.43 0.33
N GLU A 50 -11.85 4.93 1.55
CA GLU A 50 -12.66 5.53 2.61
C GLU A 50 -12.11 6.89 3.05
N PHE A 51 -10.80 6.99 3.28
CA PHE A 51 -10.20 8.14 3.96
C PHE A 51 -9.48 9.13 3.04
N LEU A 52 -8.84 8.67 1.96
CA LEU A 52 -8.02 9.51 1.08
C LEU A 52 -8.71 9.85 -0.24
N THR A 53 -9.69 9.03 -0.65
CA THR A 53 -10.38 9.21 -1.94
C THR A 53 -11.90 9.24 -1.82
N LYS A 54 -12.40 9.79 -0.69
CA LYS A 54 -13.82 9.97 -0.46
C LYS A 54 -14.48 10.74 -1.61
N GLY A 55 -15.59 10.20 -2.12
CA GLY A 55 -16.36 10.78 -3.23
C GLY A 55 -16.01 10.22 -4.63
N LEU A 56 -15.00 9.38 -4.77
CA LEU A 56 -14.75 8.65 -6.01
C LEU A 56 -15.62 7.39 -6.11
N GLY A 57 -16.15 7.12 -7.30
CA GLY A 57 -16.84 5.88 -7.62
C GLY A 57 -15.89 4.79 -8.12
N PHE A 58 -16.37 4.01 -9.09
CA PHE A 58 -15.64 2.88 -9.69
C PHE A 58 -15.48 3.00 -11.20
N THR A 59 -15.71 4.19 -11.77
CA THR A 59 -15.42 4.50 -13.18
C THR A 59 -13.92 4.35 -13.45
N LYS A 60 -13.54 4.33 -14.73
CA LYS A 60 -12.12 4.26 -15.08
C LYS A 60 -11.36 5.47 -14.54
N GLU A 61 -11.95 6.65 -14.71
CA GLU A 61 -11.40 7.94 -14.31
C GLU A 61 -11.26 8.05 -12.78
N ASP A 62 -12.25 7.53 -12.04
CA ASP A 62 -12.19 7.44 -10.58
C ASP A 62 -11.06 6.51 -10.11
N ARG A 63 -10.87 5.37 -10.79
CA ARG A 63 -9.79 4.42 -10.46
C ARG A 63 -8.42 5.02 -10.76
N ASP A 64 -8.28 5.72 -11.88
CA ASP A 64 -7.04 6.39 -12.25
C ASP A 64 -6.70 7.49 -11.21
N THR A 65 -7.68 8.29 -10.81
CA THR A 65 -7.53 9.32 -9.76
C THR A 65 -7.17 8.71 -8.41
N ASN A 66 -7.78 7.58 -8.04
CA ASN A 66 -7.45 6.87 -6.82
C ASN A 66 -5.99 6.40 -6.81
N VAL A 67 -5.49 5.83 -7.91
CA VAL A 67 -4.09 5.39 -8.03
C VAL A 67 -3.13 6.58 -7.94
N LEU A 68 -3.44 7.70 -8.62
CA LEU A 68 -2.62 8.91 -8.57
C LEU A 68 -2.47 9.47 -7.15
N ARG A 69 -3.54 9.44 -6.34
CA ARG A 69 -3.50 9.92 -4.95
C ARG A 69 -2.65 9.07 -4.01
N ILE A 70 -2.43 7.79 -4.33
CA ILE A 70 -1.55 6.90 -3.55
C ILE A 70 -0.09 7.10 -3.95
N ALA A 71 0.15 7.37 -5.24
CA ALA A 71 1.49 7.37 -5.83
C ALA A 71 2.20 8.74 -5.81
N TRP A 72 1.52 9.81 -5.41
CA TRP A 72 2.01 11.19 -5.41
C TRP A 72 2.16 11.74 -3.98
#